data_AF-A0A2E0IF51-F1
#
_entry.id   AF-A0A2E0IF51-F1
#
_cell.length_a   1.000
_cell.length_b   1.000
_cell.length_c   1.000
_cell.angle_alpha   90.00
_cell.angle_beta   90.00
_cell.angle_gamma   90.00
#
_symmetry.space_group_name_H-M   'P 1'
#
loop_
_entity.id
_entity.type
_entity.pdbx_description
1 polymer ?
#
loop_
_entity_poly.entity_id
_entity_poly.type
_entity_poly.pdbx_seq_one_letter_code
_entity_poly.pdbx_strand_id
1 'polypeptide(L)' 'MAKESLLDRLRSKPADSVDEEGKLRKELLELRIQHSSGQLKETHKIREIRKSIAQLKTLNKEKEIKDNSNG' A
#
# COMPACT_ATOMS: atom_id res chain seq x y z
N MET A 1 -9.82 -9.51 -20.59
CA MET A 1 -8.95 -10.03 -19.51
C MET A 1 -9.30 -9.25 -18.26
N ALA A 2 -9.84 -9.90 -17.23
CA ALA A 2 -10.24 -9.21 -16.00
C ALA A 2 -9.03 -8.47 -15.43
N LYS A 3 -9.18 -7.17 -15.16
CA LYS A 3 -8.20 -6.40 -14.40
C LYS A 3 -8.12 -7.07 -13.03
N GLU A 4 -7.15 -7.95 -12.81
CA GLU A 4 -6.89 -8.52 -11.48
C GLU A 4 -6.86 -7.37 -10.49
N SER A 5 -7.63 -7.50 -9.42
CA SER A 5 -7.62 -6.45 -8.41
C SER A 5 -6.20 -6.37 -7.83
N LEU A 6 -5.75 -5.17 -7.48
CA LEU A 6 -4.42 -4.96 -6.90
C LEU A 6 -4.20 -5.89 -5.69
N LEU A 7 -5.28 -6.15 -4.94
CA LEU A 7 -5.38 -7.10 -3.84
C LEU A 7 -5.10 -8.56 -4.25
N ASP A 8 -5.60 -9.01 -5.40
CA ASP A 8 -5.38 -10.39 -5.89
C ASP A 8 -3.91 -10.62 -6.28
N ARG A 9 -3.28 -9.61 -6.89
CA ARG A 9 -1.84 -9.67 -7.24
C ARG A 9 -0.94 -9.73 -6.01
N LEU A 10 -1.20 -8.88 -5.03
CA LEU A 10 -0.45 -8.83 -3.78
C LEU A 10 -0.63 -10.09 -2.93
N ARG A 11 -1.78 -10.77 -3.05
CA ARG A 11 -2.00 -12.08 -2.46
C ARG A 11 -1.16 -13.16 -3.15
N SER A 12 -1.09 -13.15 -4.47
CA SER A 12 -0.31 -14.11 -5.27
C SER A 12 1.21 -13.96 -5.11
N LYS A 13 1.74 -12.72 -5.13
CA LYS A 13 3.18 -12.45 -5.03
C LYS A 13 3.52 -11.55 -3.83
N PRO A 14 4.02 -12.12 -2.71
CA PRO A 14 4.39 -11.34 -1.54
C PRO A 14 5.64 -10.46 -1.74
N ALA A 15 6.57 -10.85 -2.62
CA ALA A 15 7.74 -10.01 -2.92
C ALA A 15 7.34 -8.65 -3.53
N ASP A 16 6.31 -8.66 -4.38
CA ASP A 16 5.77 -7.46 -5.00
C ASP A 16 5.10 -6.52 -3.96
N SER A 17 4.68 -7.04 -2.78
CA SER A 17 4.03 -6.21 -1.75
C SER A 17 5.00 -5.27 -1.03
N VAL A 18 6.27 -5.66 -0.88
CA VAL A 18 7.32 -4.85 -0.27
C VAL A 18 7.72 -3.70 -1.20
N ASP A 19 7.87 -3.99 -2.49
CA ASP A 19 8.16 -2.99 -3.51
C ASP A 19 7.02 -1.97 -3.66
N GLU A 20 5.76 -2.42 -3.65
CA GLU A 20 4.59 -1.55 -3.71
C GLU A 20 4.45 -0.68 -2.45
N GLU A 21 4.75 -1.20 -1.25
CA GLU A 21 4.78 -0.37 -0.04
C GLU A 21 5.82 0.74 -0.14
N GLY A 22 7.01 0.45 -0.69
CA GLY A 22 8.07 1.42 -0.94
C GLY A 22 7.61 2.55 -1.87
N LYS A 23 6.94 2.21 -2.97
CA LYS A 23 6.37 3.17 -3.92
C LYS A 23 5.33 4.08 -3.26
N LEU A 24 4.37 3.51 -2.54
CA LEU A 24 3.32 4.26 -1.86
C LEU A 24 3.88 5.19 -0.77
N ARG A 25 4.93 4.79 -0.05
CA ARG A 25 5.61 5.66 0.92
C ARG A 25 6.30 6.84 0.26
N LYS A 26 6.91 6.63 -0.92
CA LYS A 26 7.52 7.72 -1.69
C LYS A 26 6.46 8.70 -2.20
N GLU A 27 5.37 8.20 -2.76
CA GLU A 27 4.24 9.03 -3.21
C GLU A 27 3.61 9.81 -2.04
N LEU A 28 3.46 9.19 -0.87
CA LEU A 28 2.99 9.86 0.35
C LEU A 28 3.93 11.01 0.79
N LEU A 29 5.25 10.84 0.64
CA LEU A 29 6.23 11.87 0.96
C LEU A 29 6.08 13.07 0.01
N GLU A 30 5.97 12.81 -1.29
CA GLU A 30 5.76 13.84 -2.31
C GLU A 30 4.46 14.61 -2.07
N LEU A 31 3.35 13.91 -1.79
CA LEU A 31 2.07 14.57 -1.45
C LEU A 31 2.17 15.39 -0.17
N ARG A 32 2.91 14.94 0.84
CA ARG A 32 3.11 15.71 2.09
C ARG A 32 3.92 16.98 1.85
N ILE A 33 4.95 16.92 1.01
CA ILE A 33 5.73 18.09 0.61
C ILE A 33 4.80 19.08 -0.12
N GLN A 34 4.04 18.61 -1.11
CA GLN A 34 3.07 19.45 -1.85
C GLN A 34 1.97 20.03 -0.95
N HIS A 35 1.52 19.27 0.06
CA HIS A 35 0.55 19.74 1.04
C HIS A 35 1.14 20.83 1.92
N SER A 36 2.37 20.65 2.40
CA SER A 36 3.07 21.67 3.20
C SER A 36 3.37 22.95 2.42
N SER A 37 3.59 22.86 1.10
CA SER A 37 3.77 24.03 0.23
C SER A 37 2.45 24.72 -0.16
N GLY A 38 1.30 24.16 0.25
CA GLY A 38 -0.03 24.68 -0.10
C GLY A 38 -0.42 24.45 -1.57
N GLN A 39 0.34 23.66 -2.32
CA GLN A 39 0.11 23.42 -3.75
C GLN A 39 -0.76 22.18 -4.02
N LEU A 40 -1.02 21.36 -3.00
CA LEU A 40 -1.82 20.15 -3.15
C LEU A 40 -3.32 20.47 -3.23
N LYS A 41 -3.90 20.30 -4.43
CA LYS A 41 -5.34 20.46 -4.67
C LYS A 41 -6.16 19.25 -4.19
N GLU A 42 -5.58 18.06 -4.21
CA GLU A 42 -6.26 16.79 -3.95
C GLU A 42 -5.85 16.18 -2.60
N THR A 43 -6.20 16.85 -1.51
CA THR A 43 -5.80 16.44 -0.14
C THR A 43 -6.32 15.06 0.27
N HIS A 44 -7.41 14.59 -0.35
CA HIS A 44 -7.97 13.26 -0.14
C HIS A 44 -7.00 12.13 -0.54
N LYS A 45 -6.10 12.37 -1.52
CA LYS A 45 -5.12 11.38 -1.97
C LYS A 45 -4.17 10.94 -0.84
N ILE A 46 -3.82 11.84 0.08
CA ILE A 46 -3.02 11.49 1.26
C ILE A 46 -3.73 10.42 2.10
N ARG A 47 -5.04 10.55 2.28
CA ARG A 47 -5.84 9.58 3.04
C ARG A 47 -5.95 8.24 2.30
N GLU A 48 -6.13 8.27 0.98
CA GLU A 48 -6.20 7.06 0.15
C GLU A 48 -4.88 6.28 0.20
N ILE A 49 -3.74 6.94 -0.02
CA ILE A 49 -2.42 6.29 0.04
C ILE A 49 -2.15 5.70 1.42
N ARG A 50 -2.48 6.43 2.49
CA ARG A 50 -2.37 5.88 3.86
C ARG A 50 -3.21 4.62 4.06
N LYS A 51 -4.40 4.56 3.47
CA LYS A 51 -5.28 3.39 3.54
C LYS A 51 -4.69 2.22 2.75
N SER A 52 -4.15 2.46 1.55
CA SER A 52 -3.47 1.44 0.74
C SER A 52 -2.28 0.83 1.47
N ILE A 53 -1.44 1.65 2.12
CA ILE A 53 -0.31 1.18 2.95
C ILE A 53 -0.81 0.33 4.12
N ALA A 54 -1.89 0.76 4.80
CA ALA A 54 -2.46 -0.01 5.90
C ALA A 54 -2.98 -1.38 5.44
N GLN A 55 -3.68 -1.43 4.29
CA GLN A 55 -4.18 -2.68 3.71
C GLN A 55 -3.03 -3.63 3.34
N LEU A 56 -1.96 -3.13 2.73
CA LEU A 56 -0.76 -3.91 2.45
C LEU A 56 -0.16 -4.54 3.72
N LYS A 57 0.00 -3.73 4.78
CA LYS A 57 0.52 -4.22 6.06
C LYS A 57 -0.37 -5.28 6.68
N THR A 58 -1.69 -5.10 6.62
CA THR A 58 -2.65 -6.10 7.11
C THR A 58 -2.51 -7.41 6.36
N LEU A 59 -2.43 -7.39 5.02
CA LEU A 59 -2.25 -8.61 4.22
C LEU A 59 -0.94 -9.33 4.53
N ASN A 60 0.16 -8.58 4.68
CA ASN A 60 1.45 -9.16 5.07
C ASN A 60 1.34 -9.80 6.46
N LYS A 61 0.64 -9.15 7.41
CA LYS A 61 0.44 -9.72 8.74
C LYS A 61 -0.44 -10.97 8.74
N GLU A 62 -1.50 -10.98 7.94
CA GLU A 62 -2.36 -12.15 7.76
C GLU A 62 -1.57 -13.34 7.21
N LYS A 63 -0.64 -13.11 6.28
CA LYS A 63 0.26 -14.15 5.76
C LYS A 63 1.21 -14.67 6.84
N GLU A 64 1.90 -13.78 7.57
CA GLU A 64 2.77 -14.17 8.69
C GLU A 64 2.05 -15.03 9.74
N ILE A 65 0.80 -14.69 10.06
CA ILE A 65 0.00 -15.45 11.02
C ILE A 65 -0.33 -16.84 10.47
N LYS A 66 -0.73 -16.94 9.19
CA LYS A 66 -1.01 -18.23 8.54
C LYS A 66 0.23 -19.12 8.46
N ASP A 67 1.38 -18.55 8.12
CA ASP A 67 2.64 -19.29 8.01
C ASP A 67 3.07 -19.83 9.39
N ASN A 68 2.94 -19.02 10.44
CA ASN A 68 3.27 -19.44 11.82
C ASN A 68 2.28 -20.46 12.43
N SER A 69 1.02 -20.50 11.98
CA SER A 69 0.05 -21.50 12.45
C SER A 69 0.16 -22.87 11.78
N ASN A 70 0.96 -22.97 10.71
CA ASN A 70 1.18 -24.20 9.94
C ASN A 70 2.52 -24.89 10.27
N GLY A 71 3.26 -24.42 11.28
CA GLY A 71 4.47 -25.04 11.82
C GLY A 71 4.25 -25.52 13.25
#